data_AF-E2BKS3-F1
#
_entry.id   AF-E2BKS3-F1
#
_cell.length_a   1.000
_cell.length_b   1.000
_cell.length_c   1.000
_cell.angle_alpha   90.00
_cell.angle_beta   90.00
_cell.angle_gamma   90.00
#
_symmetry.space_group_name_H-M   'P 1'
#
loop_
_entity.id
_entity.type
_entity.pdbx_description
1 polymer ?
#
loop_
_entity_poly.entity_id
_entity_poly.type
_entity_poly.pdbx_seq_one_letter_code
_entity_poly.pdbx_strand_id
1 'polypeptide(L)'
;TYTGIINSHPYGDVAVMKKECVGHVQKRMGSRLREYKKKNPGIGGKNKLTAKLIDKLSVYYGLAIRRHCNSKDNTKKAIWATFKHYSSTDSKPQ
;
A
#
# COMPACT_ATOMS: atom_id res chain seq x y z
N THR A 1 -1.36 -8.97 -20.87
CA THR A 1 -1.78 -9.21 -19.46
C THR A 1 -1.25 -10.56 -19.01
N TYR A 2 -1.29 -10.91 -17.70
CA TYR A 2 -0.84 -12.25 -17.25
C TYR A 2 -1.52 -13.37 -18.04
N THR A 3 -2.84 -13.28 -18.21
CA THR A 3 -3.63 -14.19 -19.05
C THR A 3 -3.11 -14.25 -20.49
N GLY A 4 -2.75 -13.11 -21.09
CA GLY A 4 -2.17 -13.09 -22.43
C GLY A 4 -0.83 -13.84 -22.54
N ILE A 5 0.04 -13.75 -21.52
CA ILE A 5 1.32 -14.47 -21.49
C ILE A 5 1.09 -15.98 -21.34
N ILE A 6 0.14 -16.39 -20.49
CA ILE A 6 -0.24 -17.80 -20.36
C ILE A 6 -0.80 -18.34 -21.68
N ASN A 7 -1.68 -17.58 -22.34
CA ASN A 7 -2.31 -18.02 -23.59
C ASN A 7 -1.30 -18.10 -24.76
N SER A 8 -0.32 -17.20 -24.83
CA SER A 8 0.66 -17.18 -25.92
C SER A 8 1.80 -18.19 -25.75
N HIS A 9 1.86 -18.92 -24.62
CA HIS A 9 2.88 -19.95 -24.32
C HIS A 9 4.33 -19.60 -24.77
N PRO A 10 4.83 -18.36 -24.55
CA PRO A 10 6.08 -17.91 -25.15
C PRO A 10 7.33 -18.56 -24.52
N TYR A 11 7.15 -19.23 -23.36
CA TYR A 11 8.21 -19.90 -22.61
C TYR A 11 8.03 -21.44 -22.60
N GLY A 12 7.20 -21.99 -23.48
CA GLY A 12 6.92 -23.44 -23.53
C GLY A 12 6.37 -23.96 -22.20
N ASP A 13 7.00 -25.01 -21.66
CA ASP A 13 6.55 -25.71 -20.44
C ASP A 13 6.93 -25.01 -19.12
N VAL A 14 7.53 -23.81 -19.18
CA VAL A 14 7.91 -23.08 -17.97
C VAL A 14 6.67 -22.52 -17.27
N ALA A 15 6.44 -22.95 -16.03
CA ALA A 15 5.35 -22.45 -15.20
C ALA A 15 5.53 -20.95 -14.85
N VAL A 16 4.74 -20.08 -15.49
CA VAL A 16 4.76 -18.64 -15.23
C VAL A 16 3.95 -18.31 -13.96
N MET A 17 4.64 -17.98 -12.88
CA MET A 17 4.02 -17.54 -11.63
C MET A 17 3.80 -16.02 -11.59
N LYS A 18 2.55 -15.60 -11.38
CA LYS A 18 2.22 -14.19 -11.16
C LYS A 18 2.63 -13.76 -9.75
N LYS A 19 3.71 -12.98 -9.63
CA LYS A 19 4.06 -12.33 -8.35
C LYS A 19 3.29 -11.02 -8.20
N GLU A 20 2.74 -10.75 -7.00
CA GLU A 20 2.22 -9.41 -6.71
C GLU A 20 3.38 -8.42 -6.60
N CYS A 21 3.40 -7.43 -7.49
CA CYS A 21 4.37 -6.36 -7.43
C CYS A 21 4.06 -5.42 -6.26
N VAL A 22 5.08 -5.03 -5.49
CA VAL A 22 4.93 -4.03 -4.42
C VAL A 22 4.27 -2.76 -4.96
N GLY A 23 4.60 -2.33 -6.18
CA GLY A 23 3.94 -1.19 -6.83
C GLY A 23 2.44 -1.37 -7.01
N HIS A 24 1.97 -2.60 -7.28
CA HIS A 24 0.54 -2.89 -7.33
C HIS A 24 -0.11 -2.73 -5.96
N VAL A 25 0.55 -3.21 -4.90
CA VAL A 25 0.06 -3.07 -3.52
C VAL A 25 -0.02 -1.60 -3.09
N GLN A 26 0.97 -0.79 -3.44
CA GLN A 26 0.96 0.66 -3.21
C GLN A 26 -0.22 1.34 -3.92
N LYS A 27 -0.46 1.01 -5.20
CA LYS A 27 -1.60 1.53 -5.98
C LYS A 27 -2.93 1.11 -5.34
N ARG A 28 -3.05 -0.15 -4.92
CA ARG A 28 -4.26 -0.69 -4.27
C ARG A 28 -4.60 0.08 -2.98
N MET A 29 -3.60 0.35 -2.13
CA MET A 29 -3.79 1.14 -0.91
C MET A 29 -4.25 2.57 -1.24
N GLY A 30 -3.56 3.25 -2.15
CA GLY A 30 -3.90 4.61 -2.56
C GLY A 30 -5.32 4.72 -3.11
N SER A 31 -5.73 3.80 -3.99
CA SER A 31 -7.09 3.77 -4.54
C SER A 31 -8.14 3.58 -3.46
N ARG A 32 -7.95 2.62 -2.54
CA ARG A 32 -8.89 2.37 -1.44
C ARG A 32 -9.04 3.57 -0.51
N LEU A 33 -7.95 4.26 -0.17
CA LEU A 33 -8.02 5.45 0.68
C LEU A 33 -8.73 6.62 -0.01
N ARG A 34 -8.51 6.81 -1.31
CA ARG A 34 -9.23 7.84 -2.08
C ARG A 34 -10.72 7.53 -2.19
N GLU A 35 -11.07 6.27 -2.42
CA GLU A 35 -12.46 5.82 -2.45
C GLU A 35 -13.13 6.02 -1.09
N TYR A 36 -12.46 5.64 0.00
CA TYR A 36 -12.95 5.84 1.36
C TYR A 36 -13.17 7.32 1.68
N LYS A 37 -12.23 8.19 1.28
CA LYS A 37 -12.38 9.65 1.37
C LYS A 37 -13.58 10.17 0.59
N LYS A 38 -13.86 9.63 -0.59
CA LYS A 38 -15.01 10.02 -1.42
C LYS A 38 -16.34 9.58 -0.79
N LYS A 39 -16.38 8.37 -0.21
CA LYS A 39 -17.57 7.80 0.42
C LYS A 39 -17.89 8.41 1.79
N ASN A 40 -16.89 8.95 2.49
CA ASN A 40 -17.03 9.50 3.84
C ASN A 40 -16.70 11.01 3.83
N PRO A 41 -17.65 11.87 3.41
CA PRO A 41 -17.45 13.31 3.49
C PRO A 41 -17.16 13.73 4.94
N GLY A 42 -16.17 14.60 5.14
CA GLY A 42 -15.73 15.08 6.46
C GLY A 42 -14.39 14.54 6.95
N ILE A 43 -13.87 13.45 6.36
CA ILE A 43 -12.52 12.94 6.67
C ILE A 43 -11.41 13.60 5.84
N GLY A 44 -11.78 14.35 4.80
CA GLY A 44 -10.86 15.19 4.03
C GLY A 44 -10.69 16.58 4.62
N GLY A 45 -9.66 17.30 4.19
CA GLY A 45 -9.41 18.69 4.59
C GLY A 45 -8.01 18.92 5.14
N LYS A 46 -7.72 20.17 5.53
CA LYS A 46 -6.45 20.55 6.18
C LYS A 46 -6.27 19.74 7.45
N ASN A 47 -5.07 19.20 7.68
CA ASN A 47 -4.72 18.33 8.80
C ASN A 47 -5.53 17.02 8.92
N LYS A 48 -6.21 16.60 7.86
CA LYS A 48 -6.93 15.32 7.78
C LYS A 48 -6.39 14.45 6.63
N LEU A 49 -7.20 13.55 6.08
CA LEU A 49 -6.83 12.66 4.98
C LEU A 49 -6.75 13.44 3.65
N THR A 50 -5.61 14.10 3.41
CA THR A 50 -5.30 14.80 2.16
C THR A 50 -4.77 13.85 1.08
N ALA A 51 -4.84 14.25 -0.19
CA ALA A 51 -4.27 13.47 -1.29
C ALA A 51 -2.77 13.23 -1.08
N LYS A 52 -2.03 14.26 -0.67
CA LYS A 52 -0.60 14.19 -0.34
C LYS A 52 -0.30 13.21 0.79
N LEU A 53 -1.15 13.15 1.82
CA LEU A 53 -1.00 12.16 2.90
C LEU A 53 -1.26 10.73 2.39
N ILE A 54 -2.28 10.52 1.56
CA ILE A 54 -2.55 9.23 0.92
C ILE A 54 -1.35 8.77 0.08
N ASP A 55 -0.74 9.67 -0.68
CA ASP A 55 0.46 9.36 -1.48
C ASP A 55 1.63 8.92 -0.59
N LYS A 56 1.90 9.69 0.49
CA LYS A 56 2.94 9.33 1.47
C LYS A 56 2.67 7.96 2.10
N LEU A 57 1.46 7.72 2.59
CA LEU A 57 1.08 6.44 3.22
C LEU A 57 1.26 5.27 2.26
N SER A 58 0.88 5.44 0.99
CA SER A 58 1.05 4.42 -0.05
C SER A 58 2.53 4.14 -0.34
N VAL A 59 3.38 5.18 -0.35
CA VAL A 59 4.83 5.04 -0.50
C VAL A 59 5.43 4.26 0.68
N TYR A 60 5.15 4.68 1.91
CA TYR A 60 5.66 4.04 3.12
C TYR A 60 5.21 2.58 3.27
N TYR A 61 3.98 2.26 2.88
CA TYR A 61 3.48 0.89 2.89
C TYR A 61 4.32 -0.03 1.99
N GLY A 62 4.60 0.41 0.75
CA GLY A 62 5.49 -0.36 -0.12
C GLY A 62 6.94 -0.38 0.36
N LEU A 63 7.41 0.67 1.03
CA LEU A 63 8.74 0.71 1.62
C LEU A 63 8.88 -0.29 2.77
N ALA A 64 7.86 -0.44 3.62
CA ALA A 64 7.82 -1.44 4.68
C ALA A 64 7.95 -2.86 4.12
N ILE A 65 7.21 -3.17 3.04
CA ILE A 65 7.31 -4.48 2.37
C ILE A 65 8.71 -4.68 1.78
N ARG A 66 9.31 -3.67 1.13
CA ARG A 66 10.65 -3.80 0.54
C ARG A 66 11.74 -3.99 1.60
N ARG A 67 11.67 -3.26 2.71
CA ARG A 67 12.66 -3.32 3.80
C ARG A 67 12.56 -4.58 4.65
N HIS A 68 11.38 -5.17 4.72
CA HIS A 68 11.10 -6.34 5.55
C HIS A 68 10.52 -7.52 4.75
N CYS A 69 10.96 -7.68 3.49
CA CYS A 69 10.42 -8.70 2.58
C CYS A 69 10.52 -10.14 3.12
N ASN A 70 11.50 -10.40 3.98
CA ASN A 70 11.75 -11.71 4.58
C ASN A 70 10.97 -11.97 5.88
N SER A 71 10.25 -10.98 6.43
CA SER A 71 9.52 -11.12 7.69
C SER A 71 8.16 -10.41 7.64
N LYS A 72 7.10 -11.22 7.72
CA LYS A 72 5.71 -10.72 7.80
C LYS A 72 5.49 -9.90 9.06
N ASP A 73 6.05 -10.33 10.19
CA ASP A 73 5.91 -9.63 11.47
C ASP A 73 6.59 -8.27 11.45
N ASN A 74 7.81 -8.18 10.91
CA ASN A 74 8.50 -6.91 10.80
C ASN A 74 7.82 -5.97 9.80
N THR A 75 7.28 -6.51 8.69
CA THR A 75 6.46 -5.73 7.76
C THR A 75 5.23 -5.16 8.46
N LYS A 76 4.50 -5.99 9.24
CA LYS A 76 3.34 -5.56 10.02
C LYS A 76 3.73 -4.47 11.02
N LYS A 77 4.81 -4.66 11.78
CA LYS A 77 5.31 -3.67 12.74
C LYS A 77 5.63 -2.33 12.06
N ALA A 78 6.31 -2.34 10.92
CA ALA A 78 6.66 -1.12 10.18
C ALA A 78 5.43 -0.38 9.61
N ILE A 79 4.43 -1.11 9.13
CA ILE A 79 3.15 -0.54 8.67
C ILE A 79 2.44 0.15 9.84
N TRP A 80 2.32 -0.53 10.99
CA TRP A 80 1.66 0.05 12.16
C TRP A 80 2.44 1.21 12.76
N ALA A 81 3.77 1.19 12.74
CA ALA A 81 4.59 2.31 13.17
C ALA A 81 4.32 3.57 12.31
N THR A 82 4.19 3.39 11.00
CA THR A 82 3.83 4.49 10.08
C THR A 82 2.45 5.05 10.42
N PHE A 83 1.46 4.18 10.65
CA PHE A 83 0.12 4.60 11.03
C PHE A 83 0.13 5.40 12.33
N LYS A 84 0.78 4.86 13.38
CA LYS A 84 0.89 5.50 14.70
C LYS A 84 1.58 6.86 14.63
N HIS A 85 2.68 6.96 13.89
CA HIS A 85 3.40 8.22 13.69
C HIS A 85 2.50 9.31 13.08
N TYR A 86 1.70 8.97 12.07
CA TYR A 86 0.80 9.93 11.42
C TYR A 86 -0.51 10.18 12.19
N SER A 87 -0.89 9.31 13.13
CA SER A 87 -2.02 9.51 14.04
C SER A 87 -1.65 10.20 15.36
N SER A 88 -0.35 10.30 15.66
CA SER A 88 0.15 10.91 16.88
C SER A 88 -0.10 12.42 16.89
N THR A 89 -0.58 12.93 18.01
CA THR A 89 -0.75 14.38 18.25
C THR A 89 -0.11 14.74 19.59
N ASP A 90 0.25 16.00 19.79
CA ASP A 90 0.84 16.46 21.08
C ASP A 90 -0.05 16.11 22.28
N SER A 91 -1.37 16.13 22.08
CA SER A 91 -2.38 15.76 23.09
C SER A 91 -2.54 14.25 23.30
N LYS A 92 -2.16 13.42 22.32
CA LYS A 92 -2.30 11.96 22.33
C LYS A 92 -1.10 11.32 21.63
N PRO A 93 0.09 11.35 22.27
CA PRO A 93 1.27 10.74 21.70
C PRO A 93 1.08 9.21 21.57
N GLN A 94 1.69 8.63 20.54
CA GLN A 94 1.67 7.19 20.24
C GLN A 94 3.02 6.53 20.46
#